data_AF-A0A7V9CHN8-F1
#
_entry.id   AF-A0A7V9CHN8-F1
#
_cell.length_a   1.000
_cell.length_b   1.000
_cell.length_c   1.000
_cell.angle_alpha   90.00
_cell.angle_beta   90.00
_cell.angle_gamma   90.00
#
_symmetry.space_group_name_H-M   'P 1'
#
loop_
_entity.id
_entity.type
_entity.pdbx_description
1 polymer ?
#
loop_
_entity_poly.entity_id
_entity_poly.type
_entity_poly.pdbx_seq_one_letter_code
_entity_poly.pdbx_strand_id
1 'polypeptide(L)'
;MDHLASGILVTYFFYAIALTVPVSIVLLYWYRREVVRGMGSVSEELTSSSESQNAVSRAATQNRERTSGKRRLVSVYSLAGGAAAAVIAAMFLASPGLESSTFRAFVIWYAYCWPIVPTLGALLALPQRKALLAFAAYLLAGVAMVLLWSFVSLIVLDRSDTTPFANAGYFLLFLAWEAWLPYLLILISGNRRLRSVSPLVLAGLLVFSFSALIALQAFVAAFDHWGSALLYFGANTYHVLFMFAALPVGYLCWRLLRWLAERYDRKSFSDVQLLVDMWWLMIIFWQCASLASKFGWRGLFGLLAFVVYRGVVQVGLKLWPIGFALPAKSRLLLLRVFGFQRRTEKLFDAIGARWRLEGSVKMIAGADLAMRTIDPGDVIAFAGGRIKHLFVQDEGDLKQRVERLDETSDPDGRFRVSEFFCHDNTWRPTLRALAKTSDFVLMDLRGFSPVNSGCMFELEQLSQHGLLARTLFVVDETTDVPLLESTLAQQKTGSPKLNVVHAKASSPAEFSRIYSALHALA
;
A
#
# COMPACT_ATOMS: atom_id res chain seq x y z
N MET A 1 18.33 -29.94 -17.68
CA MET A 1 18.01 -29.33 -16.37
C MET A 1 16.52 -29.01 -16.20
N ASP A 2 15.80 -28.70 -17.28
CA ASP A 2 14.41 -28.20 -17.29
C ASP A 2 13.40 -28.90 -16.37
N HIS A 3 13.42 -30.23 -16.23
CA HIS A 3 12.52 -30.95 -15.34
C HIS A 3 12.67 -30.58 -13.84
N LEU A 4 13.80 -30.00 -13.44
CA LEU A 4 14.04 -29.50 -12.08
C LEU A 4 13.67 -28.02 -11.89
N ALA A 5 13.39 -27.28 -12.98
CA ALA A 5 13.19 -25.83 -12.93
C ALA A 5 12.04 -25.42 -11.99
N SER A 6 10.91 -26.14 -12.02
CA SER A 6 9.79 -25.90 -11.09
C SER A 6 10.21 -26.07 -9.63
N GLY A 7 10.89 -27.17 -9.30
CA GLY A 7 11.38 -27.43 -7.93
C GLY A 7 12.35 -26.35 -7.46
N ILE A 8 13.25 -25.87 -8.33
CA ILE A 8 14.18 -24.78 -8.03
C ILE A 8 13.42 -23.47 -7.79
N LEU A 9 12.49 -23.08 -8.68
CA LEU A 9 11.72 -21.84 -8.55
C LEU A 9 10.82 -21.84 -7.30
N VAL A 10 10.16 -22.97 -7.00
CA VAL A 10 9.36 -23.15 -5.77
C VAL A 10 10.25 -23.06 -4.52
N THR A 11 11.42 -23.69 -4.53
CA THR A 11 12.38 -23.63 -3.41
C THR A 11 12.83 -22.19 -3.14
N TYR A 12 13.19 -21.44 -4.18
CA TYR A 12 13.60 -20.04 -4.04
C TYR A 12 12.45 -19.11 -3.66
N PHE A 13 11.21 -19.41 -4.07
CA PHE A 13 10.00 -18.73 -3.60
C PHE A 13 9.81 -18.92 -2.08
N PHE A 14 9.98 -20.14 -1.57
CA PHE A 14 9.94 -20.40 -0.13
C PHE A 14 11.11 -19.79 0.65
N TYR A 15 12.32 -19.73 0.07
CA TYR A 15 13.44 -18.99 0.67
C TYR A 15 13.15 -17.49 0.75
N ALA A 16 12.53 -16.88 -0.27
CA ALA A 16 12.12 -15.48 -0.22
C ALA A 16 11.08 -15.23 0.90
N ILE A 17 10.10 -16.14 1.09
CA ILE A 17 9.16 -16.07 2.22
C ILE A 17 9.90 -16.16 3.56
N ALA A 18 10.78 -17.16 3.74
CA ALA A 18 11.51 -17.40 4.98
C ALA A 18 12.42 -16.21 5.35
N LEU A 19 13.10 -15.61 4.36
CA LEU A 19 13.97 -14.44 4.54
C LEU A 19 13.19 -13.13 4.71
N THR A 20 11.92 -13.04 4.27
CA THR A 20 11.12 -11.81 4.37
C THR A 20 10.99 -11.33 5.81
N VAL A 21 10.79 -12.25 6.78
CA VAL A 21 10.64 -11.89 8.20
C VAL A 21 11.94 -11.30 8.79
N PRO A 22 13.10 -11.98 8.80
CA PRO A 22 14.33 -11.42 9.35
C PRO A 22 14.80 -10.18 8.59
N VAL A 23 14.69 -10.12 7.26
CA VAL A 23 15.07 -8.93 6.48
C VAL A 23 14.17 -7.73 6.82
N SER A 24 12.85 -7.94 6.99
CA SER A 24 11.94 -6.88 7.45
C SER A 24 12.29 -6.38 8.86
N ILE A 25 12.67 -7.29 9.77
CA ILE A 25 13.08 -6.94 11.14
C ILE A 25 14.38 -6.13 11.15
N VAL A 26 15.39 -6.55 10.39
CA VAL A 26 16.68 -5.81 10.29
C VAL A 26 16.46 -4.44 9.66
N LEU A 27 15.69 -4.35 8.58
CA LEU A 27 15.39 -3.08 7.91
C LEU A 27 14.63 -2.12 8.83
N LEU A 28 13.60 -2.60 9.54
CA LEU A 28 12.87 -1.80 10.54
C LEU A 28 13.78 -1.37 11.71
N TYR A 29 14.69 -2.23 12.16
CA TYR A 29 15.64 -1.89 13.21
C TYR A 29 16.63 -0.79 12.79
N TRP A 30 17.18 -0.86 11.57
CA TRP A 30 18.07 0.18 11.06
C TRP A 30 17.32 1.48 10.76
N TYR A 31 16.12 1.42 10.17
CA TYR A 31 15.26 2.59 9.98
C TYR A 31 14.96 3.27 11.32
N ARG A 32 14.56 2.50 12.35
CA ARG A 32 14.35 3.03 13.72
C ARG A 32 15.58 3.73 14.27
N ARG A 33 16.76 3.12 14.12
CA ARG A 33 18.01 3.66 14.64
C ARG A 33 18.31 5.03 14.04
N GLU A 34 18.18 5.16 12.72
CA GLU A 34 18.48 6.42 12.04
C GLU A 34 17.37 7.47 12.24
N VAL A 35 16.10 7.07 12.35
CA VAL A 35 15.01 8.01 12.70
C VAL A 35 15.19 8.61 14.10
N VAL A 36 15.50 7.77 15.10
CA VAL A 36 15.74 8.24 16.48
C VAL A 36 16.98 9.14 16.57
N ARG A 37 18.04 8.82 15.81
CA ARG A 37 19.25 9.67 15.73
C ARG A 37 19.00 10.99 15.00
N GLY A 38 18.09 11.01 14.03
CA GLY A 38 17.64 12.23 13.37
C GLY A 38 16.88 13.16 14.32
N MET A 39 15.86 12.67 15.02
CA MET A 39 15.03 13.55 15.88
C MET A 39 15.81 14.25 16.99
N GLY A 40 16.81 13.58 17.58
CA GLY A 40 17.65 14.12 18.66
C GLY A 40 18.80 15.04 18.23
N SER A 41 18.87 15.49 16.97
CA SER A 41 19.80 16.56 16.55
C SER A 41 19.11 17.93 16.53
N VAL A 42 19.81 18.99 16.92
CA VAL A 42 19.27 20.36 17.00
C VAL A 42 19.43 21.11 15.67
N SER A 43 18.37 21.79 15.22
CA SER A 43 18.35 22.75 14.09
C SER A 43 18.65 24.18 14.59
N GLU A 44 18.99 25.11 13.70
CA GLU A 44 18.99 26.55 14.03
C GLU A 44 17.56 27.10 14.23
N GLU A 45 17.44 28.29 14.83
CA GLU A 45 16.16 28.88 15.26
C GLU A 45 15.35 29.56 14.13
N LEU A 46 14.04 29.71 14.35
CA LEU A 46 13.02 29.88 13.30
C LEU A 46 12.06 31.04 13.66
N THR A 47 11.82 31.98 12.74
CA THR A 47 11.07 33.23 12.98
C THR A 47 9.97 33.53 11.94
N SER A 48 8.71 33.49 12.41
CA SER A 48 7.52 33.42 11.55
C SER A 48 7.02 34.74 10.96
N SER A 49 6.52 34.70 9.72
CA SER A 49 5.75 35.78 9.05
C SER A 49 4.43 35.24 8.43
N SER A 50 3.51 36.11 7.97
CA SER A 50 2.09 35.72 7.81
C SER A 50 1.24 36.44 6.74
N GLU A 51 0.62 35.65 5.86
CA GLU A 51 -0.63 35.87 5.08
C GLU A 51 -1.22 34.45 4.72
N SER A 52 -2.35 34.16 4.05
CA SER A 52 -3.67 34.80 3.78
C SER A 52 -4.69 33.73 3.31
N GLN A 53 -5.90 34.07 2.82
CA GLN A 53 -6.94 33.12 2.36
C GLN A 53 -7.90 33.65 1.27
N ASN A 54 -8.46 32.76 0.43
CA ASN A 54 -9.82 32.78 -0.22
C ASN A 54 -9.95 31.58 -1.23
N ALA A 55 -11.11 31.13 -1.73
CA ALA A 55 -12.45 30.94 -1.13
C ALA A 55 -13.37 30.04 -2.04
N VAL A 56 -13.88 28.93 -1.49
CA VAL A 56 -15.21 28.28 -1.67
C VAL A 56 -15.98 28.38 -3.01
N SER A 57 -16.31 27.21 -3.62
CA SER A 57 -17.69 26.72 -3.93
C SER A 57 -17.70 25.60 -4.99
N ARG A 58 -18.18 24.36 -4.67
CA ARG A 58 -18.40 23.26 -5.68
C ARG A 58 -19.13 21.96 -5.25
N ALA A 59 -19.77 21.90 -4.07
CA ALA A 59 -20.19 20.64 -3.43
C ALA A 59 -21.01 19.65 -4.29
N ALA A 60 -21.96 20.12 -5.10
CA ALA A 60 -22.87 19.24 -5.86
C ALA A 60 -22.17 18.44 -6.98
N THR A 61 -21.18 19.04 -7.66
CA THR A 61 -20.45 18.40 -8.77
C THR A 61 -19.57 17.24 -8.28
N GLN A 62 -18.94 17.44 -7.13
CA GLN A 62 -17.92 16.55 -6.56
C GLN A 62 -18.46 15.13 -6.31
N ASN A 63 -19.72 14.96 -5.91
CA ASN A 63 -20.27 13.62 -5.62
C ASN A 63 -20.51 12.79 -6.91
N ARG A 64 -20.82 13.46 -8.03
CA ARG A 64 -20.94 12.82 -9.36
C ARG A 64 -19.56 12.46 -9.94
N GLU A 65 -18.58 13.33 -9.76
CA GLU A 65 -17.18 13.04 -10.12
C GLU A 65 -16.62 11.87 -9.29
N ARG A 66 -16.86 11.86 -7.98
CA ARG A 66 -16.40 10.81 -7.04
C ARG A 66 -16.93 9.42 -7.38
N THR A 67 -18.19 9.32 -7.79
CA THR A 67 -18.77 8.06 -8.26
C THR A 67 -18.25 7.65 -9.63
N SER A 68 -17.95 8.61 -10.53
CA SER A 68 -17.23 8.35 -11.79
C SER A 68 -15.82 7.81 -11.53
N GLY A 69 -15.02 8.47 -10.68
CA GLY A 69 -13.64 8.08 -10.39
C GLY A 69 -13.52 6.66 -9.84
N LYS A 70 -14.39 6.28 -8.90
CA LYS A 70 -14.43 4.90 -8.37
C LYS A 70 -14.79 3.85 -9.45
N ARG A 71 -15.65 4.19 -10.42
CA ARG A 71 -15.95 3.31 -11.57
C ARG A 71 -14.74 3.20 -12.51
N ARG A 72 -14.05 4.29 -12.83
CA ARG A 72 -12.81 4.30 -13.63
C ARG A 72 -11.74 3.39 -13.02
N LEU A 73 -11.52 3.52 -11.71
CA LEU A 73 -10.54 2.71 -10.96
C LEU A 73 -10.86 1.21 -11.07
N VAL A 74 -12.14 0.84 -10.89
CA VAL A 74 -12.61 -0.54 -11.07
C VAL A 74 -12.39 -1.02 -12.51
N SER A 75 -12.79 -0.24 -13.51
CA SER A 75 -12.64 -0.63 -14.92
C SER A 75 -11.18 -0.83 -15.32
N VAL A 76 -10.28 0.09 -14.96
CA VAL A 76 -8.85 -0.01 -15.31
C VAL A 76 -8.19 -1.22 -14.64
N TYR A 77 -8.40 -1.42 -13.33
CA TYR A 77 -7.75 -2.53 -12.61
C TYR A 77 -8.38 -3.90 -12.91
N SER A 78 -9.68 -3.97 -13.18
CA SER A 78 -10.31 -5.21 -13.68
C SER A 78 -9.82 -5.56 -15.09
N LEU A 79 -9.67 -4.57 -15.99
CA LEU A 79 -9.13 -4.80 -17.33
C LEU A 79 -7.66 -5.24 -17.29
N ALA A 80 -6.83 -4.59 -16.46
CA ALA A 80 -5.43 -4.95 -16.30
C ALA A 80 -5.24 -6.35 -15.68
N GLY A 81 -6.02 -6.68 -14.65
CA GLY A 81 -5.99 -8.00 -14.04
C GLY A 81 -6.52 -9.09 -14.99
N GLY A 82 -7.58 -8.80 -15.75
CA GLY A 82 -8.11 -9.71 -16.78
C GLY A 82 -7.13 -9.94 -17.93
N ALA A 83 -6.39 -8.92 -18.35
CA ALA A 83 -5.34 -9.05 -19.37
C ALA A 83 -4.15 -9.89 -18.87
N ALA A 84 -3.74 -9.72 -17.61
CA ALA A 84 -2.71 -10.56 -16.99
C ALA A 84 -3.16 -12.02 -16.82
N ALA A 85 -4.40 -12.23 -16.36
CA ALA A 85 -5.03 -13.54 -16.29
C ALA A 85 -5.10 -14.22 -17.68
N ALA A 86 -5.31 -13.45 -18.76
CA ALA A 86 -5.31 -13.98 -20.12
C ALA A 86 -3.93 -14.48 -20.57
N VAL A 87 -2.83 -13.79 -20.20
CA VAL A 87 -1.47 -14.27 -20.46
C VAL A 87 -1.19 -15.59 -19.74
N ILE A 88 -1.51 -15.67 -18.44
CA ILE A 88 -1.30 -16.91 -17.66
C ILE A 88 -2.20 -18.04 -18.16
N ALA A 89 -3.48 -17.76 -18.47
CA ALA A 89 -4.40 -18.75 -19.02
C ALA A 89 -3.95 -19.27 -20.39
N ALA A 90 -3.49 -18.40 -21.29
CA ALA A 90 -2.96 -18.80 -22.60
C ALA A 90 -1.74 -19.71 -22.46
N MET A 91 -0.80 -19.39 -21.54
CA MET A 91 0.33 -20.28 -21.25
C MET A 91 -0.13 -21.62 -20.65
N PHE A 92 -1.10 -21.62 -19.73
CA PHE A 92 -1.62 -22.87 -19.16
C PHE A 92 -2.31 -23.76 -20.21
N LEU A 93 -3.06 -23.15 -21.14
CA LEU A 93 -3.75 -23.83 -22.25
C LEU A 93 -2.78 -24.37 -23.32
N ALA A 94 -1.64 -23.71 -23.53
CA ALA A 94 -0.57 -24.19 -24.43
C ALA A 94 0.19 -25.43 -23.88
N SER A 95 -0.23 -25.96 -22.73
CA SER A 95 0.28 -27.20 -22.13
C SER A 95 0.00 -28.39 -23.05
N PRO A 96 0.99 -29.27 -23.30
CA PRO A 96 0.75 -30.55 -23.98
C PRO A 96 -0.37 -31.35 -23.31
N GLY A 97 -1.17 -32.05 -24.11
CA GLY A 97 -2.26 -32.93 -23.65
C GLY A 97 -3.57 -32.25 -23.25
N LEU A 98 -3.69 -30.92 -23.34
CA LEU A 98 -4.94 -30.20 -23.04
C LEU A 98 -5.68 -29.80 -24.33
N GLU A 99 -6.89 -30.33 -24.53
CA GLU A 99 -7.72 -29.93 -25.69
C GLU A 99 -8.19 -28.48 -25.54
N SER A 100 -8.20 -27.75 -26.65
CA SER A 100 -8.62 -26.35 -26.74
C SER A 100 -10.14 -26.21 -26.88
N SER A 101 -10.84 -26.10 -25.75
CA SER A 101 -12.25 -25.68 -25.72
C SER A 101 -12.37 -24.22 -25.28
N THR A 102 -13.16 -23.41 -26.00
CA THR A 102 -13.43 -21.99 -25.68
C THR A 102 -13.97 -21.82 -24.26
N PHE A 103 -14.80 -22.75 -23.78
CA PHE A 103 -15.28 -22.73 -22.40
C PHE A 103 -14.19 -23.09 -21.40
N ARG A 104 -13.38 -24.12 -21.66
CA ARG A 104 -12.22 -24.48 -20.81
C ARG A 104 -11.25 -23.29 -20.69
N ALA A 105 -11.03 -22.57 -21.79
CA ALA A 105 -10.25 -21.35 -21.81
C ALA A 105 -10.89 -20.22 -20.97
N PHE A 106 -12.21 -20.00 -21.08
CA PHE A 106 -12.91 -19.02 -20.25
C PHE A 106 -12.82 -19.37 -18.76
N VAL A 107 -13.04 -20.63 -18.36
CA VAL A 107 -13.01 -21.03 -16.94
C VAL A 107 -11.62 -20.84 -16.33
N ILE A 108 -10.56 -21.19 -17.06
CA ILE A 108 -9.17 -21.00 -16.60
C ILE A 108 -8.81 -19.51 -16.54
N TRP A 109 -9.21 -18.71 -17.54
CA TRP A 109 -9.10 -17.25 -17.50
C TRP A 109 -9.83 -16.64 -16.31
N TYR A 110 -11.08 -17.05 -16.09
CA TYR A 110 -11.91 -16.58 -14.98
C TYR A 110 -11.26 -16.94 -13.65
N ALA A 111 -10.82 -18.19 -13.46
CA ALA A 111 -10.12 -18.62 -12.25
C ALA A 111 -8.89 -17.74 -11.95
N TYR A 112 -8.08 -17.42 -12.96
CA TYR A 112 -6.93 -16.53 -12.82
C TYR A 112 -7.27 -15.04 -12.61
N CYS A 113 -8.54 -14.63 -12.74
CA CYS A 113 -8.99 -13.28 -12.40
C CYS A 113 -9.15 -13.05 -10.88
N TRP A 114 -8.99 -14.07 -10.02
CA TRP A 114 -9.17 -13.93 -8.57
C TRP A 114 -8.41 -12.77 -7.89
N PRO A 115 -7.19 -12.37 -8.32
CA PRO A 115 -6.46 -11.26 -7.69
C PRO A 115 -7.11 -9.88 -7.85
N ILE A 116 -8.06 -9.73 -8.77
CA ILE A 116 -8.85 -8.50 -8.95
C ILE A 116 -9.63 -8.19 -7.66
N VAL A 117 -10.12 -9.20 -6.94
CA VAL A 117 -10.93 -8.99 -5.72
C VAL A 117 -10.12 -8.33 -4.59
N PRO A 118 -8.96 -8.85 -4.11
CA PRO A 118 -8.14 -8.15 -3.12
C PRO A 118 -7.56 -6.84 -3.65
N THR A 119 -7.24 -6.75 -4.94
CA THR A 119 -6.79 -5.51 -5.61
C THR A 119 -7.82 -4.39 -5.44
N LEU A 120 -9.07 -4.61 -5.85
CA LEU A 120 -10.15 -3.64 -5.69
C LEU A 120 -10.51 -3.42 -4.22
N GLY A 121 -10.39 -4.44 -3.37
CA GLY A 121 -10.54 -4.33 -1.91
C GLY A 121 -9.59 -3.30 -1.30
N ALA A 122 -8.30 -3.33 -1.69
CA ALA A 122 -7.30 -2.37 -1.23
C ALA A 122 -7.50 -0.98 -1.85
N LEU A 123 -7.72 -0.91 -3.16
CA LEU A 123 -7.87 0.35 -3.92
C LEU A 123 -9.13 1.14 -3.57
N LEU A 124 -10.24 0.47 -3.25
CA LEU A 124 -11.47 1.11 -2.77
C LEU A 124 -11.55 1.21 -1.23
N ALA A 125 -10.50 0.81 -0.51
CA ALA A 125 -10.42 0.78 0.95
C ALA A 125 -11.63 0.07 1.61
N LEU A 126 -12.06 -1.06 1.04
CA LEU A 126 -13.25 -1.77 1.48
C LEU A 126 -13.09 -2.32 2.91
N PRO A 127 -14.11 -2.23 3.78
CA PRO A 127 -14.09 -2.92 5.06
C PRO A 127 -14.09 -4.44 4.82
N GLN A 128 -13.40 -5.20 5.68
CA GLN A 128 -13.19 -6.65 5.52
C GLN A 128 -14.46 -7.44 5.17
N ARG A 129 -15.60 -7.11 5.79
CA ARG A 129 -16.90 -7.73 5.46
C ARG A 129 -17.30 -7.55 3.99
N LYS A 130 -17.10 -6.37 3.40
CA LYS A 130 -17.40 -6.12 1.97
C LYS A 130 -16.39 -6.78 1.04
N ALA A 131 -15.11 -6.86 1.42
CA ALA A 131 -14.10 -7.59 0.66
C ALA A 131 -14.40 -9.11 0.63
N LEU A 132 -14.78 -9.68 1.78
CA LEU A 132 -15.15 -11.10 1.89
C LEU A 132 -16.46 -11.40 1.14
N LEU A 133 -17.46 -10.51 1.18
CA LEU A 133 -18.68 -10.64 0.37
C LEU A 133 -18.38 -10.54 -1.14
N ALA A 134 -17.46 -9.67 -1.57
CA ALA A 134 -17.04 -9.59 -2.96
C ALA A 134 -16.31 -10.88 -3.42
N PHE A 135 -15.50 -11.47 -2.55
CA PHE A 135 -14.84 -12.76 -2.82
C PHE A 135 -15.85 -13.92 -2.89
N ALA A 136 -16.80 -13.98 -1.96
CA ALA A 136 -17.88 -14.96 -1.99
C ALA A 136 -18.75 -14.82 -3.25
N ALA A 137 -19.08 -13.59 -3.67
CA ALA A 137 -19.82 -13.33 -4.91
C ALA A 137 -19.04 -13.76 -6.16
N TYR A 138 -17.71 -13.56 -6.19
CA TYR A 138 -16.83 -14.05 -7.24
C TYR A 138 -16.81 -15.59 -7.31
N LEU A 139 -16.68 -16.28 -6.17
CA LEU A 139 -16.75 -17.74 -6.11
C LEU A 139 -18.11 -18.27 -6.60
N LEU A 140 -19.21 -17.68 -6.13
CA LEU A 140 -20.57 -18.07 -6.51
C LEU A 140 -20.85 -17.82 -8.00
N ALA A 141 -20.36 -16.72 -8.57
CA ALA A 141 -20.48 -16.43 -10.00
C ALA A 141 -19.71 -17.45 -10.85
N GLY A 142 -18.48 -17.81 -10.46
CA GLY A 142 -17.70 -18.86 -11.11
C GLY A 142 -18.41 -20.23 -11.06
N VAL A 143 -18.90 -20.64 -9.89
CA VAL A 143 -19.65 -21.89 -9.71
C VAL A 143 -20.95 -21.90 -10.54
N ALA A 144 -21.75 -20.84 -10.48
CA ALA A 144 -23.01 -20.74 -11.21
C ALA A 144 -22.79 -20.80 -12.74
N MET A 145 -21.73 -20.15 -13.24
CA MET A 145 -21.34 -20.20 -14.65
C MET A 145 -20.85 -21.59 -15.08
N VAL A 146 -20.04 -22.27 -14.26
CA VAL A 146 -19.54 -23.62 -14.56
C VAL A 146 -20.68 -24.64 -14.55
N LEU A 147 -21.62 -24.52 -13.62
CA LEU A 147 -22.86 -25.30 -13.61
C LEU A 147 -23.70 -25.02 -14.87
N LEU A 148 -24.00 -23.75 -15.16
CA LEU A 148 -24.82 -23.33 -16.30
C LEU A 148 -24.29 -23.90 -17.62
N TRP A 149 -22.99 -23.73 -17.91
CA TRP A 149 -22.40 -24.30 -19.12
C TRP A 149 -22.42 -25.82 -19.11
N SER A 150 -22.14 -26.47 -17.98
CA SER A 150 -22.15 -27.93 -17.91
C SER A 150 -23.54 -28.51 -18.14
N PHE A 151 -24.60 -27.84 -17.66
CA PHE A 151 -25.98 -28.21 -17.98
C PHE A 151 -26.32 -27.96 -19.46
N VAL A 152 -25.87 -26.85 -20.07
CA VAL A 152 -26.02 -26.62 -21.53
C VAL A 152 -25.27 -27.69 -22.34
N SER A 153 -24.06 -28.06 -21.93
CA SER A 153 -23.26 -29.13 -22.56
C SER A 153 -23.93 -30.50 -22.47
N LEU A 154 -24.58 -30.80 -21.34
CA LEU A 154 -25.31 -32.05 -21.14
C LEU A 154 -26.65 -32.09 -21.92
N ILE A 155 -27.42 -31.00 -21.90
CA ILE A 155 -28.80 -30.96 -22.41
C ILE A 155 -28.89 -30.56 -23.89
N VAL A 156 -28.02 -29.66 -24.36
CA VAL A 156 -28.10 -29.04 -25.71
C VAL A 156 -27.05 -29.60 -26.66
N LEU A 157 -25.92 -30.07 -26.14
CA LEU A 157 -24.83 -30.67 -26.93
C LEU A 157 -24.73 -32.20 -26.77
N ASP A 158 -25.71 -32.81 -26.09
CA ASP A 158 -25.86 -34.26 -25.83
C ASP A 158 -24.58 -34.95 -25.30
N ARG A 159 -23.78 -34.23 -24.50
CA ARG A 159 -22.53 -34.75 -23.94
C ARG A 159 -22.80 -35.48 -22.64
N SER A 160 -23.26 -36.73 -22.74
CA SER A 160 -23.50 -37.70 -21.64
C SER A 160 -22.45 -37.67 -20.54
N ASP A 161 -21.18 -37.53 -20.91
CA ASP A 161 -20.02 -37.64 -20.02
C ASP A 161 -19.81 -36.37 -19.18
N THR A 162 -20.61 -35.32 -19.42
CA THR A 162 -20.53 -34.06 -18.67
C THR A 162 -21.14 -34.23 -17.28
N THR A 163 -20.36 -33.94 -16.24
CA THR A 163 -20.79 -34.05 -14.83
C THR A 163 -20.83 -32.66 -14.16
N PRO A 164 -21.96 -31.92 -14.19
CA PRO A 164 -21.99 -30.50 -13.80
C PRO A 164 -21.47 -30.18 -12.40
N PHE A 165 -21.88 -30.96 -11.40
CA PHE A 165 -21.44 -30.77 -10.01
C PHE A 165 -19.95 -31.12 -9.81
N ALA A 166 -19.42 -32.12 -10.53
CA ALA A 166 -18.00 -32.43 -10.50
C ALA A 166 -17.17 -31.33 -11.17
N ASN A 167 -17.60 -30.80 -12.32
CA ASN A 167 -16.97 -29.65 -12.97
C ASN A 167 -16.90 -28.42 -12.05
N ALA A 168 -17.98 -28.12 -11.31
CA ALA A 168 -17.99 -27.05 -10.31
C ALA A 168 -17.02 -27.33 -9.14
N GLY A 169 -16.94 -28.59 -8.68
CA GLY A 169 -15.96 -29.03 -7.70
C GLY A 169 -14.51 -28.89 -8.19
N TYR A 170 -14.21 -29.29 -9.42
CA TYR A 170 -12.89 -29.15 -10.04
C TYR A 170 -12.50 -27.69 -10.24
N PHE A 171 -13.44 -26.80 -10.59
CA PHE A 171 -13.20 -25.35 -10.63
C PHE A 171 -12.79 -24.81 -9.24
N LEU A 172 -13.53 -25.18 -8.19
CA LEU A 172 -13.21 -24.75 -6.82
C LEU A 172 -11.87 -25.33 -6.33
N LEU A 173 -11.57 -26.60 -6.63
CA LEU A 173 -10.31 -27.24 -6.28
C LEU A 173 -9.11 -26.62 -7.01
N PHE A 174 -9.24 -26.36 -8.32
CA PHE A 174 -8.23 -25.67 -9.12
C PHE A 174 -7.96 -24.26 -8.60
N LEU A 175 -9.02 -23.48 -8.36
CA LEU A 175 -8.91 -22.14 -7.82
C LEU A 175 -8.28 -22.14 -6.41
N ALA A 176 -8.65 -23.09 -5.55
CA ALA A 176 -8.02 -23.24 -4.23
C ALA A 176 -6.53 -23.58 -4.34
N TRP A 177 -6.15 -24.49 -5.25
CA TRP A 177 -4.77 -24.90 -5.47
C TRP A 177 -3.87 -23.78 -6.00
N GLU A 178 -4.36 -23.00 -6.96
CA GLU A 178 -3.59 -21.87 -7.51
C GLU A 178 -3.56 -20.68 -6.52
N ALA A 179 -4.63 -20.44 -5.75
CA ALA A 179 -4.76 -19.24 -4.92
C ALA A 179 -4.25 -19.37 -3.47
N TRP A 180 -4.21 -20.56 -2.85
CA TRP A 180 -4.04 -20.66 -1.38
C TRP A 180 -2.82 -19.93 -0.82
N LEU A 181 -1.64 -20.12 -1.42
CA LEU A 181 -0.40 -19.54 -0.92
C LEU A 181 -0.32 -18.02 -1.20
N PRO A 182 -0.54 -17.52 -2.43
CA PRO A 182 -0.56 -16.08 -2.66
C PRO A 182 -1.68 -15.36 -1.89
N TYR A 183 -2.86 -15.98 -1.71
CA TYR A 183 -3.95 -15.40 -0.93
C TYR A 183 -3.62 -15.34 0.57
N LEU A 184 -3.03 -16.40 1.14
CA LEU A 184 -2.52 -16.39 2.52
C LEU A 184 -1.45 -15.30 2.72
N LEU A 185 -0.54 -15.13 1.76
CA LEU A 185 0.47 -14.08 1.80
C LEU A 185 -0.14 -12.68 1.64
N ILE A 186 -1.22 -12.50 0.85
CA ILE A 186 -2.01 -11.26 0.79
C ILE A 186 -2.69 -10.96 2.14
N LEU A 187 -3.25 -11.97 2.81
CA LEU A 187 -3.88 -11.80 4.13
C LEU A 187 -2.87 -11.41 5.23
N ILE A 188 -1.69 -12.02 5.23
CA ILE A 188 -0.61 -11.71 6.18
C ILE A 188 0.00 -10.34 5.88
N SER A 189 0.44 -10.11 4.64
CA SER A 189 1.09 -8.84 4.25
C SER A 189 0.12 -7.66 4.26
N GLY A 190 -1.15 -7.86 3.90
CA GLY A 190 -2.19 -6.82 3.93
C GLY A 190 -2.64 -6.39 5.33
N ASN A 191 -2.21 -7.09 6.38
CA ASN A 191 -2.40 -6.66 7.77
C ASN A 191 -1.67 -5.33 8.02
N ARG A 192 -2.33 -4.35 8.63
CA ARG A 192 -1.85 -2.96 8.73
C ARG A 192 -0.42 -2.82 9.25
N ARG A 193 -0.01 -3.67 10.20
CA ARG A 193 1.34 -3.66 10.81
C ARG A 193 2.47 -4.16 9.89
N LEU A 194 2.15 -4.89 8.83
CA LEU A 194 3.11 -5.50 7.91
C LEU A 194 3.05 -4.90 6.49
N ARG A 195 1.93 -4.26 6.17
CA ARG A 195 1.55 -3.66 4.88
C ARG A 195 2.66 -2.85 4.19
N SER A 196 3.43 -2.09 4.94
CA SER A 196 4.43 -1.17 4.36
C SER A 196 5.77 -1.81 4.05
N VAL A 197 6.15 -2.90 4.75
CA VAL A 197 7.49 -3.49 4.68
C VAL A 197 7.47 -4.90 4.13
N SER A 198 6.61 -5.78 4.65
CA SER A 198 6.61 -7.21 4.30
C SER A 198 6.37 -7.51 2.81
N PRO A 199 5.37 -6.91 2.12
CA PRO A 199 5.16 -7.20 0.70
C PRO A 199 6.25 -6.57 -0.19
N LEU A 200 6.84 -5.45 0.22
CA LEU A 200 7.99 -4.83 -0.45
C LEU A 200 9.25 -5.69 -0.34
N VAL A 201 9.58 -6.15 0.87
CA VAL A 201 10.72 -7.04 1.11
C VAL A 201 10.51 -8.36 0.38
N LEU A 202 9.32 -8.96 0.41
CA LEU A 202 9.03 -10.21 -0.31
C LEU A 202 9.14 -10.03 -1.83
N ALA A 203 8.52 -8.99 -2.41
CA ALA A 203 8.63 -8.72 -3.84
C ALA A 203 10.08 -8.41 -4.27
N GLY A 204 10.83 -7.66 -3.46
CA GLY A 204 12.25 -7.38 -3.69
C GLY A 204 13.12 -8.64 -3.63
N LEU A 205 12.90 -9.51 -2.63
CA LEU A 205 13.57 -10.81 -2.52
C LEU A 205 13.22 -11.74 -3.68
N LEU A 206 11.96 -11.80 -4.12
CA LEU A 206 11.55 -12.59 -5.29
C LEU A 206 12.21 -12.08 -6.59
N VAL A 207 12.17 -10.77 -6.85
CA VAL A 207 12.87 -10.16 -8.00
C VAL A 207 14.38 -10.46 -7.95
N PHE A 208 15.03 -10.24 -6.81
CA PHE A 208 16.47 -10.47 -6.66
C PHE A 208 16.83 -11.95 -6.83
N SER A 209 16.12 -12.86 -6.17
CA SER A 209 16.41 -14.30 -6.17
C SER A 209 16.14 -14.96 -7.53
N PHE A 210 15.04 -14.63 -8.21
CA PHE A 210 14.77 -15.12 -9.57
C PHE A 210 15.77 -14.52 -10.59
N SER A 211 16.16 -13.25 -10.43
CA SER A 211 17.19 -12.64 -11.30
C SER A 211 18.58 -13.26 -11.07
N ALA A 212 18.93 -13.57 -9.82
CA ALA A 212 20.17 -14.27 -9.47
C ALA A 212 20.17 -15.73 -9.99
N LEU A 213 19.01 -16.41 -9.99
CA LEU A 213 18.86 -17.71 -10.65
C LEU A 213 19.07 -17.63 -12.18
N ILE A 214 18.49 -16.63 -12.85
CA ILE A 214 18.68 -16.43 -14.29
C ILE A 214 20.16 -16.13 -14.59
N ALA A 215 20.81 -15.28 -13.78
CA ALA A 215 22.23 -15.01 -13.88
C ALA A 215 23.09 -16.27 -13.64
N LEU A 216 22.71 -17.13 -12.68
CA LEU A 216 23.37 -18.41 -12.43
C LEU A 216 23.23 -19.37 -13.63
N GLN A 217 22.03 -19.52 -14.21
CA GLN A 217 21.84 -20.37 -15.38
C GLN A 217 22.62 -19.84 -16.60
N ALA A 218 22.65 -18.52 -16.82
CA ALA A 218 23.45 -17.90 -17.87
C ALA A 218 24.96 -18.08 -17.64
N PHE A 219 25.42 -17.96 -16.38
CA PHE A 219 26.81 -18.20 -16.00
C PHE A 219 27.22 -19.65 -16.21
N VAL A 220 26.39 -20.63 -15.82
CA VAL A 220 26.62 -22.06 -16.08
C VAL A 220 26.67 -22.34 -17.58
N ALA A 221 25.70 -21.87 -18.36
CA ALA A 221 25.70 -22.08 -19.81
C ALA A 221 26.91 -21.45 -20.53
N ALA A 222 27.41 -20.32 -20.03
CA ALA A 222 28.67 -19.73 -20.51
C ALA A 222 29.88 -20.56 -20.05
N PHE A 223 29.90 -21.05 -18.81
CA PHE A 223 30.97 -21.90 -18.29
C PHE A 223 31.05 -23.24 -19.04
N ASP A 224 29.94 -23.84 -19.43
CA ASP A 224 29.92 -25.09 -20.23
C ASP A 224 30.54 -24.91 -21.63
N HIS A 225 30.55 -23.68 -22.18
CA HIS A 225 31.23 -23.36 -23.44
C HIS A 225 32.71 -22.93 -23.27
N TRP A 226 33.09 -22.31 -22.15
CA TRP A 226 34.40 -21.66 -21.96
C TRP A 226 35.27 -22.30 -20.84
N GLY A 227 34.74 -23.27 -20.11
CA GLY A 227 35.24 -23.73 -18.82
C GLY A 227 36.55 -24.51 -18.84
N SER A 228 36.98 -25.02 -20.00
CA SER A 228 38.26 -25.72 -20.17
C SER A 228 39.46 -24.85 -19.77
N ALA A 229 39.38 -23.53 -19.96
CA ALA A 229 40.40 -22.58 -19.51
C ALA A 229 40.29 -22.24 -18.01
N LEU A 230 39.11 -22.36 -17.40
CA LEU A 230 38.84 -21.96 -16.02
C LEU A 230 39.04 -23.09 -15.00
N LEU A 231 38.99 -24.36 -15.43
CA LEU A 231 39.27 -25.53 -14.59
C LEU A 231 40.66 -25.48 -13.91
N TYR A 232 41.64 -24.80 -14.52
CA TYR A 232 42.97 -24.57 -13.94
C TYR A 232 42.97 -23.82 -12.60
N PHE A 233 41.91 -23.08 -12.27
CA PHE A 233 41.81 -22.31 -11.02
C PHE A 233 41.09 -23.05 -9.88
N GLY A 234 40.69 -24.32 -10.09
CA GLY A 234 40.12 -25.19 -9.06
C GLY A 234 38.70 -24.84 -8.61
N ALA A 235 38.05 -25.79 -7.92
CA ALA A 235 36.61 -25.77 -7.65
C ALA A 235 36.11 -24.52 -6.90
N ASN A 236 36.89 -23.99 -5.95
CA ASN A 236 36.49 -22.81 -5.18
C ASN A 236 36.34 -21.53 -6.03
N THR A 237 37.05 -21.44 -7.16
CA THR A 237 36.99 -20.28 -8.04
C THR A 237 35.62 -20.13 -8.71
N TYR A 238 34.86 -21.20 -8.89
CA TYR A 238 33.47 -21.16 -9.38
C TYR A 238 32.57 -20.26 -8.50
N HIS A 239 32.67 -20.39 -7.17
CA HIS A 239 31.87 -19.59 -6.25
C HIS A 239 32.27 -18.11 -6.24
N VAL A 240 33.57 -17.83 -6.37
CA VAL A 240 34.10 -16.45 -6.46
C VAL A 240 33.63 -15.78 -7.76
N LEU A 241 33.77 -16.46 -8.89
CA LEU A 241 33.30 -15.97 -10.20
C LEU A 241 31.78 -15.75 -10.21
N PHE A 242 30.99 -16.66 -9.63
CA PHE A 242 29.55 -16.46 -9.49
C PHE A 242 29.21 -15.25 -8.60
N MET A 243 29.94 -15.01 -7.52
CA MET A 243 29.73 -13.83 -6.67
C MET A 243 29.95 -12.53 -7.46
N PHE A 244 30.99 -12.46 -8.29
CA PHE A 244 31.20 -11.32 -9.21
C PHE A 244 30.10 -11.22 -10.27
N ALA A 245 29.65 -12.35 -10.86
CA ALA A 245 28.55 -12.39 -11.82
C ALA A 245 27.18 -11.98 -11.22
N ALA A 246 27.01 -12.09 -9.90
CA ALA A 246 25.82 -11.65 -9.18
C ALA A 246 25.82 -10.15 -8.81
N LEU A 247 26.98 -9.47 -8.75
CA LEU A 247 27.05 -8.04 -8.43
C LEU A 247 26.22 -7.14 -9.38
N PRO A 248 26.17 -7.37 -10.71
CA PRO A 248 25.27 -6.65 -11.61
C PRO A 248 23.78 -6.77 -11.21
N VAL A 249 23.34 -7.93 -10.74
CA VAL A 249 21.94 -8.13 -10.29
C VAL A 249 21.66 -7.27 -9.07
N GLY A 250 22.54 -7.28 -8.07
CA GLY A 250 22.42 -6.42 -6.88
C GLY A 250 22.40 -4.93 -7.22
N TYR A 251 23.29 -4.48 -8.11
CA TYR A 251 23.35 -3.10 -8.59
C TYR A 251 22.09 -2.68 -9.35
N LEU A 252 21.54 -3.55 -10.21
CA LEU A 252 20.29 -3.30 -10.94
C LEU A 252 19.09 -3.22 -9.99
N CYS A 253 18.98 -4.12 -9.01
CA CYS A 253 17.94 -4.05 -7.97
C CYS A 253 18.04 -2.75 -7.14
N TRP A 254 19.24 -2.32 -6.77
CA TRP A 254 19.46 -1.06 -6.05
C TRP A 254 19.10 0.18 -6.89
N ARG A 255 19.44 0.19 -8.19
CA ARG A 255 19.00 1.24 -9.12
C ARG A 255 17.48 1.26 -9.31
N LEU A 256 16.84 0.08 -9.37
CA LEU A 256 15.39 -0.03 -9.43
C LEU A 256 14.72 0.57 -8.18
N LEU A 257 15.26 0.31 -6.98
CA LEU A 257 14.78 0.95 -5.74
C LEU A 257 14.94 2.47 -5.79
N ARG A 258 16.11 3.00 -6.17
CA ARG A 258 16.31 4.46 -6.29
C ARG A 258 15.32 5.10 -7.26
N TRP A 259 15.14 4.50 -8.44
CA TRP A 259 14.17 4.91 -9.44
C TRP A 259 12.71 4.80 -8.96
N LEU A 260 12.36 3.77 -8.19
CA LEU A 260 11.03 3.63 -7.59
C LEU A 260 10.77 4.75 -6.57
N ALA A 261 11.74 5.10 -5.72
CA ALA A 261 11.58 6.25 -4.82
C ALA A 261 11.44 7.56 -5.62
N GLU A 262 12.27 7.81 -6.65
CA GLU A 262 12.13 9.01 -7.50
C GLU A 262 10.78 9.07 -8.22
N ARG A 263 10.24 7.91 -8.61
CA ARG A 263 8.90 7.77 -9.20
C ARG A 263 7.79 7.96 -8.17
N TYR A 264 8.02 7.60 -6.90
CA TYR A 264 7.12 7.88 -5.79
C TYR A 264 7.11 9.38 -5.47
N ASP A 265 8.28 10.00 -5.32
CA ASP A 265 8.44 11.44 -5.06
C ASP A 265 7.70 12.29 -6.11
N ARG A 266 7.80 11.89 -7.39
CA ARG A 266 7.14 12.53 -8.54
C ARG A 266 5.65 12.14 -8.74
N LYS A 267 4.97 11.60 -7.72
CA LYS A 267 3.56 11.17 -7.76
C LYS A 267 3.15 10.29 -8.96
N SER A 268 4.04 9.44 -9.47
CA SER A 268 3.69 8.55 -10.60
C SER A 268 2.92 7.28 -10.20
N PHE A 269 2.79 7.02 -8.89
CA PHE A 269 1.92 6.01 -8.28
C PHE A 269 1.70 6.32 -6.78
N SER A 270 0.62 5.80 -6.19
CA SER A 270 0.36 5.83 -4.74
C SER A 270 0.99 4.64 -3.98
N ASP A 271 1.09 4.77 -2.65
CA ASP A 271 1.45 3.69 -1.72
C ASP A 271 0.61 2.41 -1.91
N VAL A 272 -0.67 2.56 -2.24
CA VAL A 272 -1.60 1.44 -2.41
C VAL A 272 -1.52 0.84 -3.81
N GLN A 273 -1.20 1.63 -4.84
CA GLN A 273 -0.85 1.07 -6.14
C GLN A 273 0.42 0.22 -6.04
N LEU A 274 1.44 0.73 -5.36
CA LEU A 274 2.71 0.03 -5.13
C LEU A 274 2.52 -1.28 -4.34
N LEU A 275 1.70 -1.27 -3.28
CA LEU A 275 1.30 -2.49 -2.56
C LEU A 275 0.60 -3.52 -3.46
N VAL A 276 -0.33 -3.07 -4.30
CA VAL A 276 -1.06 -3.95 -5.23
C VAL A 276 -0.09 -4.52 -6.27
N ASP A 277 0.86 -3.74 -6.77
CA ASP A 277 1.90 -4.20 -7.69
C ASP A 277 2.78 -5.30 -7.04
N MET A 278 3.10 -5.19 -5.75
CA MET A 278 3.83 -6.23 -5.00
C MET A 278 3.04 -7.53 -4.88
N TRP A 279 1.72 -7.45 -4.64
CA TRP A 279 0.86 -8.62 -4.64
C TRP A 279 0.79 -9.28 -6.03
N TRP A 280 0.68 -8.49 -7.10
CA TRP A 280 0.72 -9.01 -8.47
C TRP A 280 2.05 -9.65 -8.82
N LEU A 281 3.20 -9.06 -8.44
CA LEU A 281 4.51 -9.71 -8.58
C LEU A 281 4.54 -11.06 -7.85
N MET A 282 4.16 -11.09 -6.57
CA MET A 282 4.15 -12.31 -5.77
C MET A 282 3.28 -13.43 -6.35
N ILE A 283 2.08 -13.10 -6.83
CA ILE A 283 1.21 -14.05 -7.53
C ILE A 283 1.88 -14.53 -8.82
N ILE A 284 2.43 -13.63 -9.63
CA ILE A 284 2.99 -13.99 -10.94
C ILE A 284 4.28 -14.81 -10.79
N PHE A 285 5.11 -14.57 -9.77
CA PHE A 285 6.24 -15.45 -9.44
C PHE A 285 5.79 -16.87 -9.05
N TRP A 286 4.70 -17.01 -8.28
CA TRP A 286 4.08 -18.31 -8.00
C TRP A 286 3.55 -18.98 -9.28
N GLN A 287 2.85 -18.23 -10.14
CA GLN A 287 2.40 -18.75 -11.44
C GLN A 287 3.56 -19.18 -12.34
N CYS A 288 4.69 -18.46 -12.36
CA CYS A 288 5.88 -18.86 -13.12
C CYS A 288 6.48 -20.17 -12.60
N ALA A 289 6.52 -20.36 -11.27
CA ALA A 289 7.00 -21.60 -10.64
C ALA A 289 6.06 -22.79 -10.94
N SER A 290 4.74 -22.56 -10.95
CA SER A 290 3.72 -23.54 -11.39
C SER A 290 3.88 -23.89 -12.87
N LEU A 291 3.92 -22.89 -13.78
CA LEU A 291 4.10 -23.09 -15.21
C LEU A 291 5.43 -23.78 -15.57
N ALA A 292 6.49 -23.56 -14.78
CA ALA A 292 7.77 -24.23 -14.97
C ALA A 292 7.71 -25.76 -14.79
N SER A 293 6.66 -26.31 -14.17
CA SER A 293 6.44 -27.78 -14.11
C SER A 293 6.14 -28.39 -15.49
N LYS A 294 5.55 -27.59 -16.38
CA LYS A 294 5.15 -27.97 -17.74
C LYS A 294 6.14 -27.50 -18.81
N PHE A 295 6.78 -26.35 -18.59
CA PHE A 295 7.58 -25.66 -19.61
C PHE A 295 9.06 -25.46 -19.24
N GLY A 296 9.52 -25.99 -18.10
CA GLY A 296 10.86 -25.74 -17.58
C GLY A 296 11.11 -24.24 -17.37
N TRP A 297 12.31 -23.77 -17.69
CA TRP A 297 12.67 -22.35 -17.58
C TRP A 297 11.79 -21.41 -18.44
N ARG A 298 11.12 -21.90 -19.49
CA ARG A 298 10.17 -21.11 -20.30
C ARG A 298 8.90 -20.72 -19.50
N GLY A 299 8.65 -21.34 -18.35
CA GLY A 299 7.61 -20.90 -17.41
C GLY A 299 7.80 -19.45 -16.92
N LEU A 300 9.04 -18.94 -16.95
CA LEU A 300 9.36 -17.54 -16.63
C LEU A 300 8.79 -16.52 -17.63
N PHE A 301 8.33 -16.94 -18.83
CA PHE A 301 7.57 -16.05 -19.70
C PHE A 301 6.24 -15.59 -19.08
N GLY A 302 5.76 -16.24 -18.02
CA GLY A 302 4.64 -15.76 -17.20
C GLY A 302 4.86 -14.36 -16.61
N LEU A 303 6.12 -13.91 -16.46
CA LEU A 303 6.46 -12.54 -16.05
C LEU A 303 5.91 -11.48 -17.04
N LEU A 304 5.64 -11.84 -18.30
CA LEU A 304 4.96 -10.97 -19.27
C LEU A 304 3.58 -10.52 -18.77
N ALA A 305 2.89 -11.34 -17.96
CA ALA A 305 1.61 -10.97 -17.35
C ALA A 305 1.74 -9.71 -16.46
N PHE A 306 2.88 -9.51 -15.79
CA PHE A 306 3.11 -8.32 -14.97
C PHE A 306 3.37 -7.09 -15.83
N VAL A 307 4.10 -7.25 -16.94
CA VAL A 307 4.34 -6.19 -17.93
C VAL A 307 3.02 -5.75 -18.58
N VAL A 308 2.16 -6.71 -18.95
CA VAL A 308 0.81 -6.45 -19.49
C VAL A 308 -0.07 -5.75 -18.44
N TYR A 309 -0.13 -6.27 -17.21
CA TYR A 309 -0.84 -5.64 -16.09
C TYR A 309 -0.42 -4.17 -15.89
N ARG A 310 0.90 -3.91 -15.71
CA ARG A 310 1.42 -2.56 -15.51
C ARG A 310 1.23 -1.65 -16.71
N GLY A 311 1.34 -2.18 -17.93
CA GLY A 311 1.06 -1.46 -19.17
C GLY A 311 -0.40 -1.00 -19.25
N VAL A 312 -1.35 -1.91 -18.99
CA VAL A 312 -2.79 -1.59 -19.02
C VAL A 312 -3.17 -0.64 -17.88
N VAL A 313 -2.59 -0.77 -16.67
CA VAL A 313 -2.77 0.24 -15.60
C VAL A 313 -2.24 1.61 -16.03
N GLN A 314 -1.00 1.69 -16.52
CA GLN A 314 -0.37 2.97 -16.86
C GLN A 314 -1.07 3.67 -18.04
N VAL A 315 -1.47 2.91 -19.07
CA VAL A 315 -2.24 3.43 -20.20
C VAL A 315 -3.66 3.80 -19.76
N GLY A 316 -4.33 2.94 -18.99
CA GLY A 316 -5.70 3.17 -18.52
C GLY A 316 -5.84 4.40 -17.63
N LEU A 317 -4.91 4.63 -16.71
CA LEU A 317 -4.89 5.83 -15.86
C LEU A 317 -4.47 7.10 -16.61
N LYS A 318 -3.65 6.98 -17.66
CA LYS A 318 -3.27 8.13 -18.52
C LYS A 318 -4.41 8.54 -19.46
N LEU A 319 -5.13 7.57 -20.04
CA LEU A 319 -6.28 7.81 -20.91
C LEU A 319 -7.54 8.20 -20.13
N TRP A 320 -7.74 7.63 -18.95
CA TRP A 320 -8.89 7.91 -18.09
C TRP A 320 -8.47 8.36 -16.69
N PRO A 321 -7.94 9.60 -16.54
CA PRO A 321 -7.44 10.09 -15.26
C PRO A 321 -8.51 10.06 -14.18
N ILE A 322 -8.08 9.68 -12.98
CA ILE A 322 -8.90 9.57 -11.76
C ILE A 322 -8.62 10.78 -10.85
N GLY A 323 -8.42 11.94 -11.47
CA GLY A 323 -8.18 13.18 -10.74
C GLY A 323 -9.45 13.70 -10.08
N PHE A 324 -9.31 14.10 -8.81
CA PHE A 324 -10.26 15.00 -8.15
C PHE A 324 -9.56 16.34 -7.95
N ALA A 325 -10.12 17.42 -8.49
CA ALA A 325 -9.73 18.75 -8.05
C ALA A 325 -10.18 18.90 -6.59
N LEU A 326 -9.28 19.31 -5.70
CA LEU A 326 -9.58 19.44 -4.28
C LEU A 326 -10.83 20.30 -4.06
N PRO A 327 -11.73 19.93 -3.13
CA PRO A 327 -12.55 20.91 -2.46
C PRO A 327 -11.61 21.89 -1.75
N ALA A 328 -11.90 23.19 -1.82
CA ALA A 328 -11.06 24.24 -1.20
C ALA A 328 -11.07 24.23 0.35
N LYS A 329 -11.57 23.14 0.95
CA LYS A 329 -11.66 22.81 2.37
C LYS A 329 -11.60 21.29 2.54
N SER A 330 -10.41 20.67 2.52
CA SER A 330 -10.26 19.22 2.78
C SER A 330 -8.86 18.82 3.31
N ARG A 331 -8.08 19.78 3.80
CA ARG A 331 -6.78 19.57 4.44
C ARG A 331 -7.01 19.24 5.92
N LEU A 332 -6.81 17.98 6.30
CA LEU A 332 -7.01 17.51 7.68
C LEU A 332 -5.67 17.45 8.44
N LEU A 333 -5.58 18.14 9.59
CA LEU A 333 -4.49 17.98 10.54
C LEU A 333 -4.85 16.94 11.61
N LEU A 334 -3.96 15.97 11.85
CA LEU A 334 -4.10 15.00 12.94
C LEU A 334 -3.18 15.37 14.11
N LEU A 335 -3.75 15.54 15.30
CA LEU A 335 -3.04 15.82 16.56
C LEU A 335 -3.39 14.78 17.62
N ARG A 336 -2.49 14.52 18.58
CA ARG A 336 -2.67 13.51 19.62
C ARG A 336 -2.04 13.91 20.94
N VAL A 337 -2.57 13.40 22.04
CA VAL A 337 -1.82 13.27 23.29
C VAL A 337 -0.76 12.17 23.13
N PHE A 338 0.40 12.35 23.74
CA PHE A 338 1.43 11.31 23.80
C PHE A 338 1.01 10.17 24.77
N GLY A 339 1.57 8.97 24.61
CA GLY A 339 1.33 7.81 25.48
C GLY A 339 0.39 6.72 24.93
N PHE A 340 -0.83 7.03 24.50
CA PHE A 340 -1.86 6.00 24.16
C PHE A 340 -1.79 5.40 22.74
N GLN A 341 -0.56 5.33 22.21
CA GLN A 341 -0.11 4.86 20.88
C GLN A 341 -1.10 3.93 20.14
N ARG A 342 -1.25 2.68 20.59
CA ARG A 342 -1.99 1.62 19.86
C ARG A 342 -3.49 1.90 19.64
N ARG A 343 -4.09 2.82 20.39
CA ARG A 343 -5.51 3.20 20.28
C ARG A 343 -5.69 4.36 19.28
N THR A 344 -4.73 5.29 19.26
CA THR A 344 -4.62 6.42 18.34
C THR A 344 -4.20 5.98 16.94
N GLU A 345 -3.20 5.09 16.81
CA GLU A 345 -2.78 4.45 15.54
C GLU A 345 -3.99 3.97 14.73
N LYS A 346 -4.82 3.09 15.32
CA LYS A 346 -5.97 2.48 14.64
C LYS A 346 -7.03 3.48 14.19
N LEU A 347 -7.15 4.61 14.90
CA LEU A 347 -8.07 5.70 14.60
C LEU A 347 -7.58 6.49 13.40
N PHE A 348 -6.31 6.92 13.42
CA PHE A 348 -5.68 7.67 12.34
C PHE A 348 -5.57 6.84 11.06
N ASP A 349 -5.20 5.56 11.15
CA ASP A 349 -5.31 4.60 10.04
C ASP A 349 -6.70 4.62 9.38
N ALA A 350 -7.75 4.53 10.21
CA ALA A 350 -9.11 4.25 9.75
C ALA A 350 -9.81 5.50 9.19
N ILE A 351 -9.47 6.67 9.71
CA ILE A 351 -9.94 7.96 9.20
C ILE A 351 -9.07 8.40 8.02
N GLY A 352 -7.75 8.36 8.13
CA GLY A 352 -6.81 8.70 7.06
C GLY A 352 -7.03 7.87 5.80
N ALA A 353 -7.19 6.54 5.90
CA ALA A 353 -7.46 5.69 4.73
C ALA A 353 -8.80 5.97 4.02
N ARG A 354 -9.73 6.69 4.66
CA ARG A 354 -10.97 7.20 4.04
C ARG A 354 -10.81 8.63 3.55
N TRP A 355 -10.26 9.52 4.39
CA TRP A 355 -10.05 10.94 4.10
C TRP A 355 -9.14 11.17 2.91
N ARG A 356 -8.13 10.31 2.70
CA ARG A 356 -7.27 10.30 1.51
C ARG A 356 -8.03 10.09 0.18
N LEU A 357 -9.34 9.78 0.20
CA LEU A 357 -10.24 9.74 -0.96
C LEU A 357 -11.15 10.99 -1.08
N GLU A 358 -10.82 12.06 -0.34
CA GLU A 358 -11.56 13.33 -0.21
C GLU A 358 -10.60 14.54 -0.13
N GLY A 359 -9.50 14.45 0.63
CA GLY A 359 -8.43 15.46 0.68
C GLY A 359 -7.15 15.00 1.38
N SER A 360 -6.19 15.93 1.55
CA SER A 360 -4.88 15.66 2.14
C SER A 360 -4.93 15.50 3.66
N VAL A 361 -4.01 14.68 4.20
CA VAL A 361 -3.84 14.46 5.63
C VAL A 361 -2.45 14.93 6.04
N LYS A 362 -2.34 15.76 7.07
CA LYS A 362 -1.08 16.30 7.61
C LYS A 362 -0.90 15.83 9.05
N MET A 363 0.33 15.50 9.44
CA MET A 363 0.65 15.10 10.82
C MET A 363 2.13 15.31 11.16
N ILE A 364 2.42 15.59 12.42
CA ILE A 364 3.77 15.57 12.96
C ILE A 364 4.08 14.14 13.42
N ALA A 365 5.12 13.54 12.85
CA ALA A 365 5.51 12.17 13.15
C ALA A 365 6.52 12.16 14.31
N GLY A 366 6.14 11.52 15.44
CA GLY A 366 7.07 11.21 16.53
C GLY A 366 7.79 9.88 16.28
N ALA A 367 8.96 9.68 16.91
CA ALA A 367 9.78 8.47 16.74
C ALA A 367 9.05 7.15 17.05
N ASP A 368 8.00 7.21 17.89
CA ASP A 368 7.14 6.08 18.24
C ASP A 368 6.13 5.72 17.14
N LEU A 369 5.66 6.73 16.41
CA LEU A 369 4.64 6.62 15.36
C LEU A 369 5.28 6.34 14.00
N ALA A 370 6.43 6.97 13.72
CA ALA A 370 7.26 6.74 12.53
C ALA A 370 7.54 5.24 12.26
N MET A 371 7.62 4.42 13.31
CA MET A 371 7.84 2.97 13.21
C MET A 371 6.59 2.15 12.86
N ARG A 372 5.45 2.81 12.66
CA ARG A 372 4.12 2.18 12.58
C ARG A 372 3.25 2.76 11.48
N THR A 373 3.46 4.03 11.12
CA THR A 373 2.85 4.68 9.95
C THR A 373 3.74 4.68 8.72
N ILE A 374 5.04 4.34 8.87
CA ILE A 374 6.05 4.16 7.78
C ILE A 374 5.39 3.69 6.49
N ASP A 375 5.56 4.43 5.40
CA ASP A 375 4.97 4.09 4.11
C ASP A 375 5.95 3.27 3.23
N PRO A 376 5.48 2.57 2.18
CA PRO A 376 6.37 1.80 1.30
C PRO A 376 7.43 2.66 0.60
N GLY A 377 7.14 3.93 0.35
CA GLY A 377 8.06 4.92 -0.20
C GLY A 377 9.16 5.30 0.77
N ASP A 378 8.87 5.50 2.07
CA ASP A 378 9.89 5.72 3.11
C ASP A 378 10.90 4.58 3.13
N VAL A 379 10.42 3.33 3.03
CA VAL A 379 11.27 2.13 2.99
C VAL A 379 12.16 2.11 1.75
N ILE A 380 11.62 2.43 0.56
CA ILE A 380 12.39 2.47 -0.68
C ILE A 380 13.38 3.65 -0.67
N ALA A 381 13.00 4.80 -0.12
CA ALA A 381 13.87 5.96 0.05
C ALA A 381 15.02 5.65 1.03
N PHE A 382 14.73 4.98 2.15
CA PHE A 382 15.73 4.47 3.09
C PHE A 382 16.69 3.49 2.42
N ALA A 383 16.19 2.45 1.75
CA ALA A 383 17.00 1.46 1.04
C ALA A 383 17.80 2.07 -0.14
N GLY A 384 17.29 3.14 -0.76
CA GLY A 384 18.00 3.94 -1.76
C GLY A 384 19.06 4.89 -1.18
N GLY A 385 19.09 5.09 0.14
CA GLY A 385 20.03 5.94 0.86
C GLY A 385 19.63 7.42 1.00
N ARG A 386 18.32 7.74 1.02
CA ARG A 386 17.78 9.12 1.01
C ARG A 386 17.07 9.57 2.29
N ILE A 387 17.19 8.84 3.41
CA ILE A 387 16.46 9.09 4.68
C ILE A 387 16.61 10.53 5.24
N LYS A 388 17.76 11.19 5.03
CA LYS A 388 17.96 12.60 5.46
C LYS A 388 16.94 13.58 4.87
N HIS A 389 16.31 13.24 3.76
CA HIS A 389 15.31 14.07 3.09
C HIS A 389 13.91 13.97 3.72
N LEU A 390 13.68 13.04 4.66
CA LEU A 390 12.41 12.93 5.39
C LEU A 390 12.29 13.99 6.51
N PHE A 391 13.43 14.36 7.12
CA PHE A 391 13.49 15.35 8.19
C PHE A 391 13.32 16.78 7.68
N VAL A 392 12.64 17.61 8.48
CA VAL A 392 12.58 19.07 8.30
C VAL A 392 13.87 19.68 8.83
N GLN A 393 14.72 20.20 7.95
CA GLN A 393 16.09 20.59 8.30
C GLN A 393 16.23 22.03 8.84
N ASP A 394 15.43 22.96 8.33
CA ASP A 394 15.48 24.40 8.65
C ASP A 394 14.15 25.11 8.28
N GLU A 395 14.04 26.45 8.45
CA GLU A 395 12.80 27.17 8.11
C GLU A 395 12.56 27.30 6.61
N GLY A 396 13.63 27.37 5.81
CA GLY A 396 13.56 27.35 4.36
C GLY A 396 13.01 26.02 3.87
N ASP A 397 13.48 24.89 4.42
CA ASP A 397 12.97 23.56 4.15
C ASP A 397 11.53 23.37 4.66
N LEU A 398 11.21 23.82 5.89
CA LEU A 398 9.83 23.78 6.41
C LEU A 398 8.87 24.58 5.54
N LYS A 399 9.21 25.83 5.23
CA LYS A 399 8.40 26.72 4.39
C LYS A 399 8.27 26.15 2.97
N GLN A 400 9.38 25.70 2.37
CA GLN A 400 9.38 25.07 1.06
C GLN A 400 8.54 23.79 1.03
N ARG A 401 8.51 22.98 2.10
CA ARG A 401 7.62 21.81 2.20
C ARG A 401 6.16 22.20 2.40
N VAL A 402 5.87 23.25 3.18
CA VAL A 402 4.49 23.72 3.42
C VAL A 402 3.91 24.42 2.18
N GLU A 403 4.73 25.14 1.41
CA GLU A 403 4.36 25.74 0.12
C GLU A 403 4.30 24.69 -1.01
N ARG A 404 5.15 23.65 -0.96
CA ARG A 404 5.06 22.45 -1.81
C ARG A 404 4.25 21.32 -1.15
N LEU A 405 3.30 21.62 -0.27
CA LEU A 405 2.34 20.61 0.20
C LEU A 405 1.44 20.26 -0.99
N ASP A 406 1.89 19.30 -1.78
CA ASP A 406 1.34 19.06 -3.11
C ASP A 406 -0.10 18.54 -3.01
N GLU A 407 -1.02 19.45 -3.33
CA GLU A 407 -2.47 19.31 -3.25
C GLU A 407 -3.09 18.50 -4.40
N THR A 408 -2.28 17.95 -5.32
CA THR A 408 -2.76 17.00 -6.33
C THR A 408 -3.02 15.61 -5.77
N SER A 409 -3.95 14.86 -6.36
CA SER A 409 -4.11 13.43 -6.12
C SER A 409 -3.09 12.61 -6.92
N ASP A 410 -2.57 11.53 -6.34
CA ASP A 410 -1.90 10.44 -7.06
C ASP A 410 -2.82 9.84 -8.16
N PRO A 411 -2.30 9.07 -9.14
CA PRO A 411 -3.06 8.63 -10.32
C PRO A 411 -4.27 7.72 -10.05
N ASP A 412 -4.40 7.15 -8.85
CA ASP A 412 -5.58 6.39 -8.40
C ASP A 412 -6.67 7.26 -7.73
N GLY A 413 -6.46 8.59 -7.68
CA GLY A 413 -7.36 9.56 -7.06
C GLY A 413 -7.16 9.73 -5.55
N ARG A 414 -6.05 9.26 -4.99
CA ARG A 414 -5.72 9.43 -3.57
C ARG A 414 -4.85 10.64 -3.29
N PHE A 415 -5.10 11.31 -2.18
CA PHE A 415 -4.13 12.24 -1.59
C PHE A 415 -3.18 11.47 -0.67
N ARG A 416 -2.01 12.05 -0.39
CA ARG A 416 -1.01 11.45 0.50
C ARG A 416 -1.22 11.84 1.96
N VAL A 417 -0.55 11.11 2.86
CA VAL A 417 -0.25 11.62 4.20
C VAL A 417 1.04 12.42 4.08
N SER A 418 1.04 13.65 4.58
CA SER A 418 2.24 14.46 4.74
C SER A 418 2.71 14.33 6.18
N GLU A 419 3.63 13.39 6.40
CA GLU A 419 4.32 13.23 7.69
C GLU A 419 5.48 14.22 7.80
N PHE A 420 5.52 14.99 8.88
CA PHE A 420 6.60 15.92 9.18
C PHE A 420 7.46 15.34 10.31
N PHE A 421 8.62 14.79 9.96
CA PHE A 421 9.62 14.31 10.91
C PHE A 421 10.42 15.51 11.43
N CYS A 422 10.16 15.88 12.69
CA CYS A 422 10.70 17.08 13.32
C CYS A 422 11.87 16.75 14.26
N HIS A 423 12.87 17.63 14.29
CA HIS A 423 13.82 17.76 15.39
C HIS A 423 13.17 18.40 16.63
N ASP A 424 13.74 18.16 17.82
CA ASP A 424 13.17 18.57 19.13
C ASP A 424 12.81 20.07 19.27
N ASN A 425 13.42 20.97 18.48
CA ASN A 425 13.06 22.39 18.43
C ASN A 425 12.18 22.81 17.24
N THR A 426 12.09 22.00 16.19
CA THR A 426 11.35 22.33 14.93
C THR A 426 9.86 22.00 14.97
N TRP A 427 9.39 21.16 15.91
CA TRP A 427 7.99 20.72 15.93
C TRP A 427 7.00 21.84 16.26
N ARG A 428 7.36 22.79 17.14
CA ARG A 428 6.51 23.94 17.50
C ARG A 428 6.23 24.89 16.33
N PRO A 429 7.22 25.38 15.55
CA PRO A 429 6.95 26.14 14.34
C PRO A 429 6.24 25.31 13.27
N THR A 430 6.59 24.03 13.10
CA THR A 430 5.87 23.11 12.20
C THR A 430 4.38 23.02 12.55
N LEU A 431 4.03 22.83 13.83
CA LEU A 431 2.64 22.80 14.29
C LEU A 431 1.88 24.06 13.89
N ARG A 432 2.46 25.25 14.13
CA ARG A 432 1.82 26.54 13.79
C ARG A 432 1.58 26.67 12.28
N ALA A 433 2.56 26.28 11.45
CA ALA A 433 2.42 26.28 9.99
C ALA A 433 1.36 25.29 9.48
N LEU A 434 1.32 24.08 10.03
CA LEU A 434 0.32 23.07 9.67
C LEU A 434 -1.08 23.46 10.13
N ALA A 435 -1.24 23.99 11.33
CA ALA A 435 -2.52 24.42 11.90
C ALA A 435 -3.13 25.59 11.10
N LYS A 436 -2.32 26.58 10.72
CA LYS A 436 -2.75 27.70 9.87
C LYS A 436 -3.18 27.25 8.47
N THR A 437 -2.48 26.27 7.88
CA THR A 437 -2.73 25.78 6.52
C THR A 437 -3.70 24.59 6.44
N SER A 438 -4.39 24.23 7.51
CA SER A 438 -5.35 23.11 7.52
C SER A 438 -6.77 23.62 7.69
N ASP A 439 -7.73 22.89 7.13
CA ASP A 439 -9.14 23.27 7.09
C ASP A 439 -9.91 22.68 8.27
N PHE A 440 -9.50 21.50 8.73
CA PHE A 440 -10.04 20.79 9.90
C PHE A 440 -8.90 20.22 10.76
N VAL A 441 -9.18 20.06 12.05
CA VAL A 441 -8.28 19.39 12.99
C VAL A 441 -9.02 18.22 13.64
N LEU A 442 -8.40 17.04 13.67
CA LEU A 442 -8.85 15.93 14.50
C LEU A 442 -7.82 15.72 15.61
N MET A 443 -8.22 15.94 16.86
CA MET A 443 -7.34 15.80 18.02
C MET A 443 -7.78 14.63 18.91
N ASP A 444 -6.92 13.62 19.06
CA ASP A 444 -7.13 12.50 19.96
C ASP A 444 -6.65 12.86 21.38
N LEU A 445 -7.61 13.17 22.26
CA LEU A 445 -7.41 13.59 23.65
C LEU A 445 -7.56 12.46 24.68
N ARG A 446 -7.74 11.22 24.23
CA ARG A 446 -7.95 10.07 25.10
C ARG A 446 -6.77 9.83 26.04
N GLY A 447 -7.02 9.98 27.34
CA GLY A 447 -5.99 9.90 28.37
C GLY A 447 -5.27 11.23 28.67
N PHE A 448 -5.80 12.37 28.20
CA PHE A 448 -5.41 13.70 28.66
C PHE A 448 -5.82 13.88 30.13
N SER A 449 -4.88 14.34 30.95
CA SER A 449 -5.00 14.52 32.40
C SER A 449 -3.84 15.38 32.90
N PRO A 450 -3.82 15.84 34.18
CA PRO A 450 -2.70 16.62 34.71
C PRO A 450 -1.33 15.90 34.55
N VAL A 451 -1.33 14.57 34.69
CA VAL A 451 -0.14 13.70 34.55
C VAL A 451 0.27 13.50 33.07
N ASN A 452 -0.66 13.70 32.13
CA ASN A 452 -0.42 13.54 30.69
C ASN A 452 -0.81 14.82 29.92
N SER A 453 -0.23 15.93 30.38
CA SER A 453 -0.45 17.29 29.88
C SER A 453 0.46 17.65 28.69
N GLY A 454 1.10 16.66 28.04
CA GLY A 454 2.05 16.85 26.94
C GLY A 454 1.48 17.44 25.64
N CYS A 455 0.18 17.79 25.60
CA CYS A 455 -0.47 18.47 24.47
C CYS A 455 -1.04 19.87 24.81
N MET A 456 -0.67 20.43 25.97
CA MET A 456 -1.16 21.76 26.39
C MET A 456 -0.81 22.85 25.37
N PHE A 457 0.40 22.81 24.80
CA PHE A 457 0.82 23.76 23.75
C PHE A 457 -0.05 23.65 22.49
N GLU A 458 -0.40 22.43 22.07
CA GLU A 458 -1.34 22.19 20.98
C GLU A 458 -2.72 22.79 21.27
N LEU A 459 -3.27 22.58 22.47
CA LEU A 459 -4.55 23.16 22.90
C LEU A 459 -4.52 24.70 22.91
N GLU A 460 -3.45 25.29 23.45
CA GLU A 460 -3.21 26.73 23.44
C GLU A 460 -3.17 27.28 22.01
N GLN A 461 -2.41 26.66 21.09
CA GLN A 461 -2.34 27.11 19.70
C GLN A 461 -3.70 26.95 18.97
N LEU A 462 -4.46 25.89 19.26
CA LEU A 462 -5.82 25.73 18.70
C LEU A 462 -6.78 26.82 19.19
N SER A 463 -6.64 27.27 20.44
CA SER A 463 -7.42 28.38 20.99
C SER A 463 -7.00 29.72 20.41
N GLN A 464 -5.70 30.05 20.49
CA GLN A 464 -5.14 31.36 20.08
C GLN A 464 -5.39 31.69 18.60
N HIS A 465 -5.35 30.68 17.72
CA HIS A 465 -5.57 30.87 16.28
C HIS A 465 -7.03 30.63 15.85
N GLY A 466 -7.99 30.58 16.79
CA GLY A 466 -9.43 30.47 16.52
C GLY A 466 -9.85 29.14 15.86
N LEU A 467 -9.12 28.05 16.12
CA LEU A 467 -9.26 26.78 15.40
C LEU A 467 -10.30 25.85 16.03
N LEU A 468 -10.75 26.12 17.26
CA LEU A 468 -11.67 25.27 18.03
C LEU A 468 -12.97 24.94 17.29
N ALA A 469 -13.56 25.90 16.56
CA ALA A 469 -14.80 25.70 15.80
C ALA A 469 -14.67 24.64 14.68
N ARG A 470 -13.45 24.43 14.16
CA ARG A 470 -13.10 23.44 13.13
C ARG A 470 -12.24 22.28 13.66
N THR A 471 -12.15 22.16 14.98
CA THR A 471 -11.50 21.03 15.66
C THR A 471 -12.56 20.04 16.13
N LEU A 472 -12.31 18.74 15.88
CA LEU A 472 -13.04 17.63 16.47
C LEU A 472 -12.16 16.96 17.52
N PHE A 473 -12.59 16.98 18.77
CA PHE A 473 -11.92 16.33 19.89
C PHE A 473 -12.47 14.92 20.09
N VAL A 474 -11.58 13.92 20.11
CA VAL A 474 -11.91 12.53 20.43
C VAL A 474 -11.51 12.25 21.87
N VAL A 475 -12.48 11.86 22.70
CA VAL A 475 -12.32 11.68 24.15
C VAL A 475 -12.81 10.32 24.61
N ASP A 476 -12.50 9.94 25.85
CA ASP A 476 -13.02 8.75 26.52
C ASP A 476 -13.09 8.95 28.03
N GLU A 477 -13.45 7.89 28.76
CA GLU A 477 -13.59 7.87 30.22
C GLU A 477 -12.29 8.14 31.00
N THR A 478 -11.14 8.19 30.33
CA THR A 478 -9.84 8.56 30.93
C THR A 478 -9.41 10.00 30.61
N THR A 479 -10.33 10.80 30.07
CA THR A 479 -10.07 12.18 29.64
C THR A 479 -10.60 13.16 30.68
N ASP A 480 -9.73 14.03 31.20
CA ASP A 480 -10.09 15.11 32.11
C ASP A 480 -10.74 16.27 31.32
N VAL A 481 -12.07 16.18 31.16
CA VAL A 481 -12.86 17.20 30.46
C VAL A 481 -12.88 18.55 31.20
N PRO A 482 -13.01 18.63 32.54
CA PRO A 482 -12.86 19.89 33.27
C PRO A 482 -11.49 20.57 33.07
N LEU A 483 -10.39 19.80 33.02
CA LEU A 483 -9.06 20.34 32.68
C LEU A 483 -9.02 20.87 31.23
N LEU A 484 -9.63 20.15 30.28
CA LEU A 484 -9.71 20.59 28.88
C LEU A 484 -10.52 21.88 28.73
N GLU A 485 -11.70 21.95 29.35
CA GLU A 485 -12.57 23.13 29.30
C GLU A 485 -11.91 24.34 29.97
N SER A 486 -11.29 24.17 31.14
CA SER A 486 -10.57 25.26 31.82
C SER A 486 -9.32 25.72 31.05
N THR A 487 -8.57 24.81 30.42
CA THR A 487 -7.45 25.14 29.52
C THR A 487 -7.89 26.02 28.36
N LEU A 488 -9.01 25.69 27.71
CA LEU A 488 -9.52 26.44 26.56
C LEU A 488 -10.25 27.73 26.97
N ALA A 489 -10.91 27.76 28.13
CA ALA A 489 -11.66 28.92 28.62
C ALA A 489 -10.76 30.10 29.07
N GLN A 490 -9.50 29.84 29.44
CA GLN A 490 -8.58 30.88 29.93
C GLN A 490 -8.21 31.94 28.87
N GLN A 491 -8.47 31.71 27.58
CA GLN A 491 -7.97 32.56 26.49
C GLN A 491 -9.08 33.26 25.65
N LYS A 492 -10.01 33.89 26.39
CA LYS A 492 -10.99 34.96 26.02
C LYS A 492 -12.40 34.61 25.51
N THR A 493 -13.37 35.24 26.20
CA THR A 493 -14.71 35.71 25.76
C THR A 493 -15.61 34.75 24.99
N GLY A 494 -16.46 34.04 25.74
CA GLY A 494 -17.61 33.29 25.23
C GLY A 494 -17.25 31.83 24.95
N SER A 495 -17.67 30.92 25.83
CA SER A 495 -17.33 29.49 25.79
C SER A 495 -17.69 28.88 24.42
N PRO A 496 -16.70 28.57 23.55
CA PRO A 496 -16.99 28.03 22.23
C PRO A 496 -17.48 26.59 22.40
N LYS A 497 -18.60 26.26 21.77
CA LYS A 497 -19.17 24.91 21.85
C LYS A 497 -18.20 23.89 21.23
N LEU A 498 -17.51 23.14 22.09
CA LEU A 498 -16.50 22.17 21.68
C LEU A 498 -17.16 21.01 20.90
N ASN A 499 -16.62 20.67 19.74
CA ASN A 499 -17.06 19.48 19.00
C ASN A 499 -16.36 18.25 19.61
N VAL A 500 -17.10 17.49 20.43
CA VAL A 500 -16.55 16.36 21.21
C VAL A 500 -17.24 15.05 20.81
N VAL A 501 -16.46 13.98 20.61
CA VAL A 501 -16.96 12.62 20.34
C VAL A 501 -16.30 11.60 21.26
N HIS A 502 -17.11 10.89 22.05
CA HIS A 502 -16.65 9.81 22.92
C HIS A 502 -16.36 8.53 22.10
N ALA A 503 -15.17 7.94 22.29
CA ALA A 503 -14.67 6.79 21.53
C ALA A 503 -13.90 5.79 22.44
N LYS A 504 -14.67 4.99 23.19
CA LYS A 504 -14.20 4.02 24.19
C LYS A 504 -13.48 2.80 23.59
N ALA A 505 -13.84 2.37 22.38
CA ALA A 505 -13.26 1.19 21.73
C ALA A 505 -12.74 1.48 20.31
N SER A 506 -11.74 0.71 19.88
CA SER A 506 -11.21 0.76 18.51
C SER A 506 -12.10 0.03 17.51
N SER A 507 -13.41 0.31 17.52
CA SER A 507 -14.41 -0.40 16.72
C SER A 507 -14.64 0.27 15.34
N PRO A 508 -14.95 -0.52 14.28
CA PRO A 508 -15.31 0.04 12.98
C PRO A 508 -16.54 0.96 13.00
N ALA A 509 -17.42 0.78 13.99
CA ALA A 509 -18.61 1.62 14.19
C ALA A 509 -18.23 3.00 14.76
N GLU A 510 -17.35 3.05 15.77
CA GLU A 510 -16.83 4.32 16.31
C GLU A 510 -16.02 5.08 15.27
N PHE A 511 -15.14 4.42 14.51
CA PHE A 511 -14.44 5.09 13.42
C PHE A 511 -15.39 5.67 12.37
N SER A 512 -16.56 5.05 12.15
CA SER A 512 -17.57 5.64 11.26
C SER A 512 -18.35 6.79 11.90
N ARG A 513 -18.63 6.76 13.21
CA ARG A 513 -19.23 7.90 13.93
C ARG A 513 -18.31 9.12 13.95
N ILE A 514 -17.03 8.94 14.25
CA ILE A 514 -16.04 10.02 14.25
C ILE A 514 -15.87 10.58 12.84
N TYR A 515 -15.85 9.73 11.80
CA TYR A 515 -15.81 10.17 10.40
C TYR A 515 -17.04 11.02 10.02
N SER A 516 -18.24 10.57 10.39
CA SER A 516 -19.47 11.33 10.15
C SER A 516 -19.51 12.66 10.91
N ALA A 517 -18.99 12.71 12.14
CA ALA A 517 -18.86 13.96 12.90
C ALA A 517 -17.84 14.91 12.27
N LEU A 518 -16.70 14.40 11.78
CA LEU A 518 -15.68 15.20 11.10
C LEU A 518 -16.22 15.78 9.77
N HIS A 519 -16.95 14.97 9.00
CA HIS A 519 -17.62 15.43 7.78
C HIS A 519 -18.80 16.39 8.09
N ALA A 520 -19.41 16.35 9.28
CA ALA A 520 -20.42 17.32 9.68
C ALA A 520 -19.85 18.72 10.02
N LEU A 521 -18.52 18.85 10.10
CA LEU A 521 -17.82 20.15 10.23
C LEU A 521 -17.40 20.72 8.85
N ALA A 522 -17.59 19.99 7.75
CA ALA A 522 -16.98 20.23 6.44
C ALA A 522 -17.97 20.69 5.34
#